data_AF-A0A6A1UGH1-F1
#
_entry.id   AF-A0A6A1UGH1-F1
#
_cell.length_a   1.000
_cell.length_b   1.000
_cell.length_c   1.000
_cell.angle_alpha   90.00
_cell.angle_beta   90.00
_cell.angle_gamma   90.00
#
_symmetry.space_group_name_H-M   'P 1'
#
loop_
_entity.id
_entity.type
_entity.pdbx_description
1 polymer ?
#
loop_
_entity_poly.entity_id
_entity_poly.type
_entity_poly.pdbx_seq_one_letter_code
_entity_poly.pdbx_strand_id
1 'polypeptide(L)'
;MYQSQPSFPADMSNVVVVLDNGGGLIKAGFGGERDPSAVLPNWFGQRAQIKGVKPMYQSQPSFPADMSNVVVVLDNGGGLIKAGFGGERDPSAVLPNCLLRPLSSKKWVHPSPTTTTTAATSEEPMDLTSAAVRRPLDRGYLINPELQRDIWAHLFNSLLHVSPSQSSLLLTEPLFALPSIQRATDELVFEDFNFKALYVADSPSLAHLYEASRRHAVSRGAAQCSLVVDCGFSFTHAAPVFQNFTLNYAVKRIDLGGKALTNYLKELVSYRSINVMDETFLMDDVKEKLCFVSLDVPRDLGIARKRGKDNLLRCTYVLPDGVTHTKGFVKDPDQAQRYLGLTEGASPSQLGAKEDVDHSEVKENTNDRKITDLTKNEFDLTNERFLVPEMLFHPADLGMNQAGLAECIVRAVNSCHPHLHPVLYESIILTGGSTLFPRFSERLERELRPLVPDDYQVKIITQEE
;
A
#
# COMPACT_ATOMS: atom_id res chain seq x y z
N MET A 1 49.62 7.94 -34.37
CA MET A 1 48.60 6.90 -34.61
C MET A 1 47.25 7.56 -34.48
N TYR A 2 46.50 7.63 -35.58
CA TYR A 2 45.13 8.16 -35.60
C TYR A 2 44.25 7.33 -34.66
N GLN A 3 43.64 7.97 -33.66
CA GLN A 3 42.55 7.34 -32.89
C GLN A 3 41.31 7.33 -33.77
N SER A 4 40.85 6.13 -34.12
CA SER A 4 39.58 5.88 -34.79
C SER A 4 38.43 6.40 -33.94
N GLN A 5 37.65 7.33 -34.49
CA GLN A 5 36.34 7.66 -33.91
C GLN A 5 35.42 6.43 -34.00
N PRO A 6 34.58 6.16 -32.99
CA PRO A 6 33.57 5.12 -33.09
C PRO A 6 32.55 5.52 -34.16
N SER A 7 32.34 4.63 -35.13
CA SER A 7 31.31 4.77 -36.16
C SER A 7 29.93 4.61 -35.52
N PHE A 8 29.13 5.67 -35.55
CA PHE A 8 27.72 5.60 -35.18
C PHE A 8 26.92 4.89 -36.28
N PRO A 9 25.97 3.99 -35.94
CA PRO A 9 25.07 3.40 -36.92
C PRO A 9 24.20 4.48 -37.57
N ALA A 10 23.98 4.36 -38.88
CA ALA A 10 23.34 5.39 -39.72
C ALA A 10 21.80 5.47 -39.57
N ASP A 11 21.20 4.85 -38.55
CA ASP A 11 19.77 4.92 -38.28
C ASP A 11 19.52 4.94 -36.76
N MET A 12 19.24 6.13 -36.21
CA MET A 12 19.03 6.35 -34.76
C MET A 12 17.59 6.07 -34.31
N SER A 13 16.72 5.57 -35.19
CA SER A 13 15.29 5.45 -34.89
C SER A 13 14.91 4.26 -34.00
N ASN A 14 15.77 3.24 -33.85
CA ASN A 14 15.51 2.04 -33.02
C ASN A 14 16.80 1.44 -32.43
N VAL A 15 17.48 2.19 -31.56
CA VAL A 15 18.70 1.69 -30.88
C VAL A 15 18.37 1.35 -29.43
N VAL A 16 18.29 0.05 -29.11
CA VAL A 16 18.14 -0.43 -27.73
C VAL A 16 19.45 -0.22 -27.00
N VAL A 17 19.45 0.59 -25.94
CA VAL A 17 20.61 0.75 -25.04
C VAL A 17 20.37 -0.10 -23.81
N VAL A 18 21.27 -1.04 -23.55
CA VAL A 18 21.26 -1.90 -22.37
C VAL A 18 22.20 -1.29 -21.33
N LEU A 19 21.65 -1.01 -20.15
CA LEU A 19 22.41 -0.50 -19.01
C LEU A 19 22.37 -1.53 -17.86
N ASP A 20 23.53 -2.08 -17.53
CA ASP A 20 23.74 -2.93 -16.36
C ASP A 20 24.40 -2.10 -15.25
N ASN A 21 23.62 -1.83 -14.19
CA ASN A 21 24.02 -0.97 -13.08
C ASN A 21 24.52 -1.79 -11.89
N GLY A 22 25.64 -2.49 -12.08
CA GLY A 22 26.26 -3.31 -11.06
C GLY A 22 26.86 -2.50 -9.90
N GLY A 23 27.08 -3.14 -8.75
CA GLY A 23 27.54 -2.54 -7.49
C GLY A 23 28.96 -1.94 -7.48
N GLY A 24 29.55 -1.61 -8.64
CA GLY A 24 30.85 -0.95 -8.75
C GLY A 24 31.17 -0.43 -10.15
N LEU A 25 30.55 -0.99 -11.18
CA LEU A 25 30.71 -0.56 -12.57
C LEU A 25 29.33 -0.48 -13.23
N ILE A 26 29.10 0.61 -13.95
CA ILE A 26 28.01 0.76 -14.89
C ILE A 26 28.52 0.27 -16.24
N LYS A 27 27.83 -0.70 -16.85
CA LYS A 27 28.11 -1.16 -18.21
C LYS A 27 26.98 -0.69 -19.11
N ALA A 28 27.34 -0.04 -20.20
CA ALA A 28 26.40 0.40 -21.23
C ALA A 28 26.76 -0.24 -22.56
N GLY A 29 25.78 -0.75 -23.28
CA GLY A 29 25.97 -1.35 -24.60
C GLY A 29 24.72 -1.24 -25.44
N PHE A 30 24.80 -1.64 -26.69
CA PHE A 30 23.65 -1.71 -27.57
C PHE A 30 23.07 -3.13 -27.60
N GLY A 31 21.74 -3.24 -27.71
CA GLY A 31 21.05 -4.52 -27.78
C GLY A 31 21.58 -5.37 -28.94
N GLY A 32 22.10 -6.56 -28.63
CA GLY A 32 22.73 -7.46 -29.62
C GLY A 32 24.27 -7.50 -29.56
N GLU A 33 24.91 -6.59 -28.81
CA GLU A 33 26.35 -6.63 -28.58
C GLU A 33 26.73 -7.69 -27.53
N ARG A 34 27.86 -8.37 -27.76
CA ARG A 34 28.37 -9.41 -26.85
C ARG A 34 29.12 -8.82 -25.65
N ASP A 35 29.69 -7.63 -25.83
CA ASP A 35 30.49 -6.90 -24.84
C ASP A 35 29.95 -5.46 -24.73
N PRO A 36 30.00 -4.84 -23.54
CA PRO A 36 29.51 -3.48 -23.35
C PRO A 36 30.36 -2.45 -24.09
N SER A 37 29.69 -1.56 -24.83
CA SER A 37 30.31 -0.41 -25.50
C SER A 37 31.00 0.59 -24.55
N ALA A 38 30.56 0.67 -23.29
CA ALA A 38 31.21 1.49 -22.27
C ALA A 38 31.13 0.83 -20.89
N VAL A 39 32.22 0.96 -20.12
CA VAL A 39 32.29 0.51 -18.72
C VAL A 39 32.77 1.68 -17.89
N LEU A 40 31.93 2.15 -16.97
CA LEU A 40 32.18 3.34 -16.15
C LEU A 40 32.21 2.95 -14.67
N PRO A 41 33.15 3.48 -13.87
CA PRO A 41 33.09 3.33 -12.42
C PRO A 41 31.84 4.00 -11.85
N ASN A 42 31.13 3.32 -10.96
CA ASN A 42 29.92 3.84 -10.30
C ASN A 42 30.26 4.74 -9.09
N TRP A 43 31.33 5.53 -9.17
CA TRP A 43 31.71 6.48 -8.12
C TRP A 43 32.07 7.85 -8.73
N PHE A 44 31.42 8.91 -8.26
CA PHE A 44 31.74 10.28 -8.65
C PHE A 44 32.82 10.86 -7.73
N GLY A 45 34.02 11.09 -8.27
CA GLY A 45 35.00 12.01 -7.69
C GLY A 45 34.53 13.46 -7.90
N GLN A 46 34.47 14.25 -6.82
CA GLN A 46 33.99 15.62 -6.82
C GLN A 46 34.86 16.53 -7.71
N ARG A 47 34.25 17.17 -8.72
CA ARG A 47 34.90 18.23 -9.52
C ARG A 47 34.92 19.52 -8.68
N ALA A 48 36.08 20.13 -8.52
CA ALA A 48 36.31 21.32 -7.70
C ALA A 48 35.35 22.49 -8.05
N GLN A 49 34.85 23.14 -6.99
CA GLN A 49 33.97 24.31 -7.07
C GLN A 49 34.62 25.48 -7.80
N ILE A 50 33.97 25.99 -8.85
CA ILE A 50 34.17 27.35 -9.32
C ILE A 50 33.12 28.23 -8.60
N LYS A 51 33.60 29.18 -7.81
CA LYS A 51 32.78 30.12 -7.03
C LYS A 51 32.11 31.15 -7.96
N GLY A 52 30.82 31.39 -7.71
CA GLY A 52 30.21 32.71 -7.89
C GLY A 52 29.04 32.78 -8.87
N VAL A 53 27.83 32.45 -8.40
CA VAL A 53 26.56 33.10 -8.80
C VAL A 53 25.60 33.00 -7.61
N LYS A 54 25.01 34.13 -7.18
CA LYS A 54 24.00 34.20 -6.09
C LYS A 54 22.62 33.76 -6.60
N PRO A 55 21.77 33.10 -5.80
CA PRO A 55 20.40 32.81 -6.20
C PRO A 55 19.50 34.03 -5.95
N MET A 56 18.68 34.39 -6.93
CA MET A 56 17.64 35.40 -6.80
C MET A 56 16.30 34.69 -6.98
N TYR A 57 15.57 34.53 -5.88
CA TYR A 57 14.19 34.05 -5.90
C TYR A 57 13.28 35.21 -6.32
N GLN A 58 12.53 35.02 -7.41
CA GLN A 58 11.27 35.73 -7.63
C GLN A 58 10.26 34.78 -8.29
N SER A 59 9.11 34.69 -7.63
CA SER A 59 7.92 33.93 -7.99
C SER A 59 7.13 34.62 -9.10
N GLN A 60 6.86 33.92 -10.21
CA GLN A 60 5.64 34.01 -11.03
C GLN A 60 5.57 32.83 -12.01
N PRO A 61 4.37 32.39 -12.45
CA PRO A 61 4.20 31.14 -13.17
C PRO A 61 4.57 31.31 -14.65
N SER A 62 5.53 30.53 -15.11
CA SER A 62 5.92 30.46 -16.52
C SER A 62 5.94 29.01 -16.98
N PHE A 63 4.97 28.62 -17.79
CA PHE A 63 5.23 27.63 -18.84
C PHE A 63 5.88 28.39 -20.01
N PRO A 64 6.93 27.88 -20.67
CA PRO A 64 7.03 26.49 -21.13
C PRO A 64 8.38 25.83 -20.80
N ALA A 65 8.35 24.63 -20.23
CA ALA A 65 9.50 23.74 -20.27
C ALA A 65 9.45 23.00 -21.62
N ASP A 66 10.61 22.96 -22.30
CA ASP A 66 10.93 22.05 -23.39
C ASP A 66 10.23 20.68 -23.20
N MET A 67 9.67 20.06 -24.26
CA MET A 67 9.02 18.73 -24.23
C MET A 67 10.05 17.61 -23.97
N SER A 68 10.77 17.77 -22.86
CA SER A 68 11.65 16.82 -22.22
C SER A 68 10.83 15.63 -21.75
N ASN A 69 11.37 14.43 -21.98
CA ASN A 69 10.73 13.13 -21.81
C ASN A 69 9.86 13.06 -20.53
N VAL A 70 8.52 13.04 -20.70
CA VAL A 70 7.59 12.88 -19.58
C VAL A 70 7.78 11.49 -18.98
N VAL A 71 8.05 11.42 -17.68
CA VAL A 71 8.14 10.16 -16.95
C VAL A 71 6.81 9.94 -16.23
N VAL A 72 6.08 8.90 -16.63
CA VAL A 72 4.90 8.42 -15.91
C VAL A 72 5.38 7.51 -14.80
N VAL A 73 4.96 7.76 -13.57
CA VAL A 73 5.21 6.90 -12.42
C VAL A 73 3.95 6.11 -12.16
N LEU A 74 4.08 4.78 -12.09
CA LEU A 74 2.96 3.86 -11.93
C LEU A 74 3.25 2.84 -10.82
N ASP A 75 2.55 2.99 -9.70
CA ASP A 75 2.48 1.98 -8.65
C ASP A 75 1.33 1.00 -8.95
N ASN A 76 1.64 -0.17 -9.51
CA ASN A 76 0.65 -1.15 -9.94
C ASN A 76 0.25 -2.12 -8.81
N GLY A 77 -0.37 -1.59 -7.76
CA GLY A 77 -0.83 -2.40 -6.64
C GLY A 77 -2.01 -3.32 -7.00
N GLY A 78 -2.12 -4.48 -6.35
CA GLY A 78 -3.23 -5.42 -6.59
C GLY A 78 -4.61 -4.94 -6.12
N GLY A 79 -4.63 -3.97 -5.19
CA GLY A 79 -5.84 -3.35 -4.67
C GLY A 79 -6.16 -2.05 -5.41
N LEU A 80 -5.22 -1.11 -5.36
CA LEU A 80 -5.26 0.21 -5.98
C LEU A 80 -4.05 0.37 -6.92
N ILE A 81 -4.28 1.07 -8.04
CA ILE A 81 -3.23 1.67 -8.85
C ILE A 81 -3.07 3.13 -8.41
N LYS A 82 -1.82 3.58 -8.23
CA LYS A 82 -1.49 4.99 -8.05
C LYS A 82 -0.59 5.43 -9.19
N ALA A 83 -0.93 6.52 -9.86
CA ALA A 83 -0.16 6.98 -11.00
C ALA A 83 -0.07 8.50 -11.05
N GLY A 84 1.03 9.00 -11.60
CA GLY A 84 1.24 10.42 -11.83
C GLY A 84 2.50 10.70 -12.62
N PHE A 85 3.01 11.93 -12.51
CA PHE A 85 4.19 12.35 -13.28
C PHE A 85 5.42 12.51 -12.39
N GLY A 86 6.59 12.17 -12.94
CA GLY A 86 7.87 12.33 -12.26
C GLY A 86 8.10 13.77 -11.82
N GLY A 87 8.42 13.95 -10.53
CA GLY A 87 8.61 15.27 -9.90
C GLY A 87 7.38 15.80 -9.16
N GLU A 88 6.22 15.18 -9.30
CA GLU A 88 5.04 15.49 -8.47
C GLU A 88 5.18 14.87 -7.07
N ARG A 89 4.62 15.55 -6.05
CA ARG A 89 4.60 15.06 -4.67
C ARG A 89 3.60 13.92 -4.49
N ASP A 90 2.41 14.10 -5.06
CA ASP A 90 1.26 13.24 -4.86
C ASP A 90 0.81 12.65 -6.21
N PRO A 91 0.28 11.41 -6.25
CA PRO A 91 -0.19 10.80 -7.49
C PRO A 91 -1.34 11.62 -8.10
N SER A 92 -1.30 11.82 -9.42
CA SER A 92 -2.37 12.54 -10.13
C SER A 92 -3.68 11.73 -10.21
N ALA A 93 -3.59 10.40 -10.18
CA ALA A 93 -4.75 9.51 -10.17
C ALA A 93 -4.53 8.30 -9.23
N VAL A 94 -5.54 7.97 -8.43
CA VAL A 94 -5.62 6.71 -7.66
C VAL A 94 -6.94 6.04 -7.98
N LEU A 95 -6.91 4.77 -8.37
CA LEU A 95 -8.11 4.01 -8.73
C LEU A 95 -8.01 2.53 -8.31
N PRO A 96 -9.13 1.85 -8.04
CA PRO A 96 -9.13 0.41 -7.81
C PRO A 96 -8.63 -0.38 -9.03
N ASN A 97 -7.71 -1.32 -8.80
CA ASN A 97 -7.16 -2.19 -9.85
C ASN A 97 -8.11 -3.36 -10.15
N CYS A 98 -9.27 -3.04 -10.72
CA CYS A 98 -10.30 -4.00 -11.07
C CYS A 98 -11.30 -3.42 -12.08
N LEU A 99 -12.07 -4.30 -12.72
CA LEU A 99 -13.33 -3.95 -13.36
C LEU A 99 -14.51 -4.37 -12.50
N LEU A 100 -15.57 -3.58 -12.58
CA LEU A 100 -16.80 -3.76 -11.85
C LEU A 100 -17.94 -4.08 -12.79
N ARG A 101 -18.87 -4.91 -12.34
CA ARG A 101 -20.14 -5.12 -13.02
C ARG A 101 -21.27 -4.95 -12.00
N PRO A 102 -21.87 -3.75 -11.93
CA PRO A 102 -23.02 -3.48 -11.07
C PRO A 102 -24.19 -4.40 -11.42
N LEU A 103 -25.07 -4.71 -10.47
CA LEU A 103 -26.27 -5.51 -10.76
C LEU A 103 -27.20 -4.84 -11.78
N SER A 104 -27.22 -3.50 -11.80
CA SER A 104 -28.00 -2.70 -12.74
C SER A 104 -27.53 -2.80 -14.19
N SER A 105 -26.31 -3.29 -14.44
CA SER A 105 -25.70 -3.32 -15.77
C SER A 105 -25.04 -4.67 -16.10
N LYS A 106 -25.24 -5.14 -17.33
CA LYS A 106 -24.50 -6.33 -17.82
C LYS A 106 -23.07 -6.00 -18.29
N LYS A 107 -22.72 -4.71 -18.38
CA LYS A 107 -21.41 -4.25 -18.86
C LYS A 107 -20.41 -4.15 -17.71
N TRP A 108 -19.16 -4.51 -18.00
CA TRP A 108 -18.05 -4.19 -17.13
C TRP A 108 -17.71 -2.71 -17.28
N VAL A 109 -17.43 -2.05 -16.16
CA VAL A 109 -17.14 -0.62 -16.06
C VAL A 109 -15.91 -0.40 -15.20
N HIS A 110 -15.18 0.68 -15.49
CA HIS A 110 -14.07 1.11 -14.66
C HIS A 110 -14.63 1.77 -13.38
N PRO A 111 -14.06 1.49 -12.20
CA PRO A 111 -14.41 2.21 -11.00
C PRO A 111 -14.01 3.68 -11.12
N SER A 112 -14.81 4.57 -10.52
CA SER A 112 -14.43 5.98 -10.37
C SER A 112 -13.12 6.09 -9.58
N PRO A 113 -12.23 7.03 -9.93
CA PRO A 113 -11.00 7.25 -9.19
C PRO A 113 -11.30 7.69 -7.75
N THR A 114 -10.48 7.22 -6.80
CA THR A 114 -10.56 7.61 -5.39
C THR A 114 -10.03 9.04 -5.18
N THR A 115 -9.00 9.43 -5.94
CA THR A 115 -8.46 10.79 -5.97
C THR A 115 -8.00 11.15 -7.38
N THR A 116 -8.36 12.34 -7.86
CA THR A 116 -7.82 12.96 -9.10
C THR A 116 -7.48 14.42 -8.84
N THR A 117 -6.27 14.85 -9.21
CA THR A 117 -5.82 16.25 -9.08
C THR A 117 -6.29 17.14 -10.23
N THR A 118 -6.57 16.55 -11.39
CA THR A 118 -7.31 17.22 -12.47
C THR A 118 -8.78 17.30 -12.10
N ALA A 119 -9.33 18.50 -12.10
CA ALA A 119 -10.75 18.78 -11.91
C ALA A 119 -11.60 18.06 -12.99
N ALA A 120 -11.87 16.78 -12.80
CA ALA A 120 -12.80 16.02 -13.62
C ALA A 120 -14.18 16.11 -12.97
N THR A 121 -15.08 16.72 -13.75
CA THR A 121 -16.52 16.49 -13.80
C THR A 121 -17.10 15.60 -12.70
N SER A 122 -18.06 16.19 -11.98
CA SER A 122 -19.04 15.53 -11.13
C SER A 122 -19.73 14.34 -11.82
N GLU A 123 -19.06 13.20 -11.90
CA GLU A 123 -19.72 11.93 -12.16
C GLU A 123 -20.38 11.51 -10.85
N GLU A 124 -21.67 11.17 -10.92
CA GLU A 124 -22.38 10.67 -9.75
C GLU A 124 -21.67 9.42 -9.20
N PRO A 125 -21.56 9.26 -7.87
CA PRO A 125 -20.95 8.09 -7.27
C PRO A 125 -21.63 6.83 -7.81
N MET A 126 -20.88 5.97 -8.49
CA MET A 126 -21.41 4.71 -8.99
C MET A 126 -21.89 3.87 -7.81
N ASP A 127 -23.10 3.33 -7.92
CA ASP A 127 -23.60 2.35 -6.95
C ASP A 127 -22.79 1.05 -7.08
N LEU A 128 -22.01 0.76 -6.03
CA LEU A 128 -21.12 -0.40 -5.95
C LEU A 128 -21.74 -1.56 -5.18
N THR A 129 -22.99 -1.43 -4.74
CA THR A 129 -23.67 -2.50 -4.00
C THR A 129 -23.77 -3.76 -4.84
N SER A 130 -23.35 -4.88 -4.25
CA SER A 130 -23.35 -6.21 -4.86
C SER A 130 -22.65 -6.28 -6.23
N ALA A 131 -21.71 -5.37 -6.53
CA ALA A 131 -21.02 -5.35 -7.81
C ALA A 131 -20.05 -6.54 -7.93
N ALA A 132 -20.14 -7.28 -9.04
CA ALA A 132 -19.17 -8.33 -9.33
C ALA A 132 -17.80 -7.70 -9.68
N VAL A 133 -16.73 -8.22 -9.10
CA VAL A 133 -15.37 -7.66 -9.24
C VAL A 133 -14.47 -8.64 -10.01
N ARG A 134 -13.74 -8.12 -11.00
CA ARG A 134 -12.65 -8.84 -11.67
C ARG A 134 -11.33 -8.11 -11.48
N ARG A 135 -10.29 -8.84 -11.07
CA ARG A 135 -8.95 -8.30 -10.83
C ARG A 135 -7.94 -8.93 -11.79
N PRO A 136 -7.01 -8.14 -12.35
CA PRO A 136 -5.92 -8.67 -13.17
C PRO A 136 -4.83 -9.33 -12.32
N LEU A 137 -4.69 -8.92 -11.06
CA LEU A 137 -3.73 -9.48 -10.11
C LEU A 137 -4.40 -10.40 -9.09
N ASP A 138 -3.76 -11.53 -8.81
CA ASP A 138 -4.09 -12.39 -7.68
C ASP A 138 -2.83 -12.80 -6.91
N ARG A 139 -2.87 -12.70 -5.57
CA ARG A 139 -1.72 -12.90 -4.67
C ARG A 139 -0.45 -12.11 -5.08
N GLY A 140 -0.69 -10.98 -5.76
CA GLY A 140 0.27 -10.06 -6.37
C GLY A 140 0.97 -10.54 -7.65
N TYR A 141 0.45 -11.59 -8.28
CA TYR A 141 0.87 -12.01 -9.62
C TYR A 141 -0.13 -11.51 -10.66
N LEU A 142 0.36 -11.00 -11.78
CA LEU A 142 -0.48 -10.67 -12.94
C LEU A 142 -0.96 -11.97 -13.60
N ILE A 143 -2.25 -12.26 -13.49
CA ILE A 143 -2.89 -13.47 -14.03
C ILE A 143 -3.74 -13.20 -15.27
N ASN A 144 -4.15 -11.94 -15.48
CA ASN A 144 -4.94 -11.55 -16.64
C ASN A 144 -4.38 -10.25 -17.25
N PRO A 145 -3.42 -10.36 -18.19
CA PRO A 145 -2.83 -9.21 -18.89
C PRO A 145 -3.85 -8.43 -19.73
N GLU A 146 -4.82 -9.09 -20.35
CA GLU A 146 -5.85 -8.42 -21.16
C GLU A 146 -6.70 -7.46 -20.32
N LEU A 147 -7.08 -7.89 -19.12
CA LEU A 147 -7.79 -7.07 -18.15
C LEU A 147 -6.91 -5.92 -17.65
N GLN A 148 -5.61 -6.17 -17.43
CA GLN A 148 -4.66 -5.13 -17.02
C GLN A 148 -4.51 -4.06 -18.11
N ARG A 149 -4.43 -4.48 -19.38
CA ARG A 149 -4.37 -3.60 -20.55
C ARG A 149 -5.59 -2.67 -20.62
N ASP A 150 -6.79 -3.21 -20.39
CA ASP A 150 -8.02 -2.40 -20.39
C ASP A 150 -8.00 -1.35 -19.28
N ILE A 151 -7.61 -1.75 -18.05
CA ILE A 151 -7.50 -0.83 -16.91
C ILE A 151 -6.43 0.25 -17.15
N TRP A 152 -5.27 -0.12 -17.69
CA TRP A 152 -4.21 0.84 -18.02
C TRP A 152 -4.58 1.77 -19.17
N ALA A 153 -5.31 1.29 -20.18
CA ALA A 153 -5.80 2.13 -21.27
C ALA A 153 -6.75 3.22 -20.75
N HIS A 154 -7.65 2.88 -19.83
CA HIS A 154 -8.50 3.87 -19.16
C HIS A 154 -7.66 4.87 -18.33
N LEU A 155 -6.69 4.38 -17.55
CA LEU A 155 -5.80 5.23 -16.77
C LEU A 155 -5.05 6.25 -17.64
N PHE A 156 -4.35 5.80 -18.68
CA PHE A 156 -3.51 6.67 -19.49
C PHE A 156 -4.33 7.64 -20.35
N ASN A 157 -5.42 7.18 -20.96
CA ASN A 157 -6.20 7.99 -21.89
C ASN A 157 -7.22 8.89 -21.19
N SER A 158 -7.94 8.35 -20.20
CA SER A 158 -9.08 9.03 -19.57
C SER A 158 -8.73 9.79 -18.31
N LEU A 159 -7.69 9.38 -17.56
CA LEU A 159 -7.35 10.01 -16.29
C LEU A 159 -6.09 10.87 -16.37
N LEU A 160 -4.99 10.33 -16.91
CA LEU A 160 -3.72 11.06 -17.02
C LEU A 160 -3.60 11.88 -18.30
N HIS A 161 -4.41 11.58 -19.32
CA HIS A 161 -4.36 12.21 -20.65
C HIS A 161 -2.94 12.24 -21.24
N VAL A 162 -2.19 11.15 -21.06
CA VAL A 162 -0.81 11.01 -21.53
C VAL A 162 -0.77 10.20 -22.81
N SER A 163 0.18 10.50 -23.69
CA SER A 163 0.53 9.64 -24.83
C SER A 163 1.70 8.73 -24.43
N PRO A 164 1.46 7.42 -24.21
CA PRO A 164 2.52 6.49 -23.81
C PRO A 164 3.71 6.47 -24.78
N SER A 165 3.45 6.54 -26.10
CA SER A 165 4.49 6.57 -27.15
C SER A 165 5.43 7.77 -27.11
N GLN A 166 5.05 8.82 -26.38
CA GLN A 166 5.88 10.00 -26.17
C GLN A 166 6.52 10.06 -24.79
N SER A 167 6.26 9.06 -23.94
CA SER A 167 6.61 9.07 -22.53
C SER A 167 7.49 7.88 -22.15
N SER A 168 8.15 7.97 -21.00
CA SER A 168 8.83 6.84 -20.34
C SER A 168 8.04 6.41 -19.12
N LEU A 169 8.13 5.14 -18.74
CA LEU A 169 7.40 4.57 -17.61
C LEU A 169 8.37 4.14 -16.50
N LEU A 170 8.12 4.60 -15.28
CA LEU A 170 8.63 4.00 -14.05
C LEU A 170 7.51 3.14 -13.46
N LEU A 171 7.72 1.83 -13.38
CA LEU A 171 6.73 0.87 -12.91
C LEU A 171 7.21 0.21 -11.60
N THR A 172 6.33 0.10 -10.61
CA THR A 172 6.58 -0.76 -9.46
C THR A 172 6.19 -2.21 -9.77
N GLU A 173 7.06 -3.14 -9.40
CA GLU A 173 6.79 -4.58 -9.49
C GLU A 173 7.00 -5.26 -8.13
N PRO A 174 6.17 -6.25 -7.76
CA PRO A 174 6.41 -7.09 -6.60
C PRO A 174 7.76 -7.81 -6.67
N LEU A 175 8.40 -7.98 -5.50
CA LEU A 175 9.61 -8.79 -5.38
C LEU A 175 9.35 -10.23 -5.88
N PHE A 176 10.32 -10.79 -6.58
CA PHE A 176 10.33 -12.17 -7.08
C PHE A 176 9.22 -12.51 -8.08
N ALA A 177 8.77 -11.54 -8.89
CA ALA A 177 7.90 -11.86 -10.01
C ALA A 177 8.57 -12.89 -10.94
N LEU A 178 7.77 -13.81 -11.47
CA LEU A 178 8.27 -14.86 -12.35
C LEU A 178 8.65 -14.27 -13.71
N PRO A 179 9.71 -14.75 -14.39
CA PRO A 179 10.11 -14.24 -15.70
C PRO A 179 9.01 -14.30 -16.78
N SER A 180 8.05 -15.24 -16.68
CA SER A 180 6.89 -15.27 -17.58
C SER A 180 5.93 -14.10 -17.34
N ILE A 181 5.76 -13.68 -16.09
CA ILE A 181 4.91 -12.54 -15.71
C ILE A 181 5.59 -11.22 -16.07
N GLN A 182 6.91 -11.13 -15.87
CA GLN A 182 7.71 -9.98 -16.29
C GLN A 182 7.59 -9.77 -17.80
N ARG A 183 7.77 -10.82 -18.60
CA ARG A 183 7.58 -10.73 -20.06
C ARG A 183 6.18 -10.28 -20.48
N ALA A 184 5.13 -10.75 -19.81
CA ALA A 184 3.77 -10.29 -20.09
C ALA A 184 3.59 -8.80 -19.75
N THR A 185 4.27 -8.32 -18.72
CA THR A 185 4.27 -6.90 -18.35
C THR A 185 5.07 -6.07 -19.37
N ASP A 186 6.21 -6.56 -19.83
CA ASP A 186 7.01 -5.93 -20.88
C ASP A 186 6.23 -5.83 -22.21
N GLU A 187 5.51 -6.88 -22.59
CA GLU A 187 4.63 -6.92 -23.78
C GLU A 187 3.55 -5.83 -23.70
N LEU A 188 2.87 -5.70 -22.55
CA LEU A 188 1.92 -4.59 -22.31
C LEU A 188 2.59 -3.23 -22.53
N VAL A 189 3.76 -3.01 -21.92
CA VAL A 189 4.43 -1.71 -21.95
C VAL A 189 4.92 -1.32 -23.35
N PHE A 190 5.58 -2.23 -24.06
CA PHE A 190 6.26 -1.93 -25.32
C PHE A 190 5.41 -2.23 -26.56
N GLU A 191 4.62 -3.31 -26.56
CA GLU A 191 3.85 -3.71 -27.74
C GLU A 191 2.46 -3.06 -27.74
N ASP A 192 1.74 -3.13 -26.62
CA ASP A 192 0.39 -2.57 -26.54
C ASP A 192 0.37 -1.05 -26.36
N PHE A 193 1.24 -0.51 -25.50
CA PHE A 193 1.28 0.93 -25.19
C PHE A 193 2.42 1.69 -25.86
N ASN A 194 3.44 1.00 -26.37
CA ASN A 194 4.58 1.61 -27.08
C ASN A 194 5.34 2.67 -26.27
N PHE A 195 5.49 2.52 -24.96
CA PHE A 195 6.33 3.42 -24.17
C PHE A 195 7.77 3.48 -24.69
N LYS A 196 8.40 4.67 -24.63
CA LYS A 196 9.78 4.88 -25.11
C LYS A 196 10.82 4.11 -24.30
N ALA A 197 10.58 3.99 -23.00
CA ALA A 197 11.49 3.36 -22.05
C ALA A 197 10.70 2.88 -20.83
N LEU A 198 11.22 1.84 -20.19
CA LEU A 198 10.70 1.26 -18.96
C LEU A 198 11.83 1.19 -17.91
N TYR A 199 11.55 1.65 -16.70
CA TYR A 199 12.33 1.34 -15.51
C TYR A 199 11.45 0.62 -14.50
N VAL A 200 11.81 -0.60 -14.16
CA VAL A 200 11.10 -1.40 -13.15
C VAL A 200 11.83 -1.25 -11.82
N ALA A 201 11.08 -0.87 -10.78
CA ALA A 201 11.57 -0.71 -9.42
C ALA A 201 10.80 -1.61 -8.47
N ASP A 202 11.45 -2.08 -7.41
CA ASP A 202 10.77 -2.71 -6.29
C ASP A 202 10.32 -1.65 -5.27
N SER A 203 9.13 -1.83 -4.69
CA SER A 203 8.57 -0.92 -3.69
C SER A 203 9.52 -0.66 -2.49
N PRO A 204 10.19 -1.69 -1.91
CA PRO A 204 11.11 -1.48 -0.79
C PRO A 204 12.28 -0.54 -1.08
N SER A 205 12.94 -0.67 -2.23
CA SER A 205 14.04 0.24 -2.58
C SER A 205 13.58 1.68 -2.73
N LEU A 206 12.39 1.91 -3.31
CA LEU A 206 11.80 3.25 -3.43
C LEU A 206 11.41 3.83 -2.06
N ALA A 207 10.80 3.04 -1.17
CA ALA A 207 10.46 3.48 0.18
C ALA A 207 11.71 3.85 0.99
N HIS A 208 12.79 3.05 0.87
CA HIS A 208 14.09 3.37 1.45
C HIS A 208 14.65 4.70 0.92
N LEU A 209 14.67 4.87 -0.40
CA LEU A 209 15.18 6.08 -1.05
C LEU A 209 14.40 7.33 -0.65
N TYR A 210 13.07 7.23 -0.61
CA TYR A 210 12.20 8.33 -0.16
C TYR A 210 12.54 8.75 1.27
N GLU A 211 12.62 7.79 2.19
CA GLU A 211 12.94 8.06 3.59
C GLU A 211 14.37 8.60 3.75
N ALA A 212 15.33 8.05 3.01
CA ALA A 212 16.70 8.57 2.98
C ALA A 212 16.75 10.01 2.44
N SER A 213 15.86 10.39 1.51
CA SER A 213 15.79 11.76 0.98
C SER A 213 15.23 12.77 1.99
N ARG A 214 14.30 12.34 2.87
CA ARG A 214 13.70 13.19 3.92
C ARG A 214 14.68 13.53 5.04
N ARG A 215 15.63 12.63 5.31
CA ARG A 215 16.70 12.84 6.29
C ARG A 215 17.73 13.82 5.71
N HIS A 216 17.42 15.12 5.75
CA HIS A 216 18.34 16.20 5.38
C HIS A 216 19.76 15.92 5.91
N ALA A 217 20.74 15.75 5.02
CA ALA A 217 22.20 16.00 5.12
C ALA A 217 22.98 15.81 6.46
N VAL A 218 22.38 15.26 7.52
CA VAL A 218 22.90 15.15 8.88
C VAL A 218 23.05 13.68 9.22
N SER A 219 23.93 13.05 8.44
CA SER A 219 24.95 12.11 8.89
C SER A 219 25.42 11.38 7.66
N ARG A 220 26.45 11.92 7.00
CA ARG A 220 27.25 11.26 5.95
C ARG A 220 27.91 9.93 6.41
N GLY A 221 27.56 9.43 7.59
CA GLY A 221 27.99 8.16 8.18
C GLY A 221 26.84 7.29 8.71
N ALA A 222 25.56 7.66 8.56
CA ALA A 222 24.47 6.73 8.81
C ALA A 222 24.47 5.71 7.66
N ALA A 223 24.62 4.42 8.00
CA ALA A 223 24.59 3.37 7.01
C ALA A 223 23.29 3.50 6.19
N GLN A 224 23.40 3.46 4.85
CA GLN A 224 22.27 3.46 3.92
C GLN A 224 21.55 2.11 4.01
N CYS A 225 20.93 1.85 5.15
CA CYS A 225 20.34 0.57 5.48
C CYS A 225 19.03 0.79 6.23
N SER A 226 18.01 0.04 5.85
CA SER A 226 16.72 0.05 6.52
C SER A 226 16.03 -1.28 6.31
N LEU A 227 15.14 -1.64 7.22
CA LEU A 227 14.18 -2.71 6.99
C LEU A 227 12.86 -2.11 6.52
N VAL A 228 12.41 -2.41 5.30
CA VAL A 228 11.07 -1.99 4.86
C VAL A 228 10.08 -3.09 5.15
N VAL A 229 9.00 -2.75 5.86
CA VAL A 229 7.88 -3.63 6.16
C VAL A 229 6.66 -3.12 5.40
N ASP A 230 6.36 -3.77 4.29
CA ASP A 230 5.24 -3.44 3.40
C ASP A 230 4.06 -4.36 3.68
N CYS A 231 2.99 -3.83 4.27
CA CYS A 231 1.73 -4.55 4.54
C CYS A 231 0.67 -4.14 3.51
N GLY A 232 0.76 -4.71 2.30
CA GLY A 232 -0.06 -4.35 1.16
C GLY A 232 -1.43 -5.02 1.10
N PHE A 233 -2.04 -4.94 -0.09
CA PHE A 233 -3.36 -5.53 -0.35
C PHE A 233 -3.33 -7.07 -0.46
N SER A 234 -2.31 -7.63 -1.12
CA SER A 234 -2.26 -9.07 -1.43
C SER A 234 -1.45 -9.89 -0.43
N PHE A 235 -0.44 -9.27 0.20
CA PHE A 235 0.56 -9.91 1.02
C PHE A 235 1.25 -8.86 1.90
N THR A 236 2.11 -9.35 2.80
CA THR A 236 2.97 -8.53 3.64
C THR A 236 4.42 -9.02 3.52
N HIS A 237 5.40 -8.14 3.56
CA HIS A 237 6.81 -8.58 3.56
C HIS A 237 7.71 -7.66 4.39
N ALA A 238 8.75 -8.25 4.94
CA ALA A 238 9.89 -7.58 5.54
C ALA A 238 11.09 -7.72 4.59
N ALA A 239 11.56 -6.60 4.04
CA ALA A 239 12.60 -6.51 3.04
C ALA A 239 13.75 -5.61 3.53
N PRO A 240 14.90 -6.21 3.91
CA PRO A 240 16.09 -5.44 4.23
C PRO A 240 16.65 -4.77 2.98
N VAL A 241 16.98 -3.48 3.07
CA VAL A 241 17.59 -2.68 2.01
C VAL A 241 18.95 -2.20 2.48
N PHE A 242 19.97 -2.34 1.64
CA PHE A 242 21.34 -1.90 1.92
C PHE A 242 21.93 -1.21 0.68
N GLN A 243 22.43 0.01 0.85
CA GLN A 243 22.96 0.87 -0.22
C GLN A 243 22.00 1.00 -1.41
N ASN A 244 20.71 1.16 -1.12
CA ASN A 244 19.60 1.23 -2.09
C ASN A 244 19.28 -0.09 -2.82
N PHE A 245 19.92 -1.21 -2.46
CA PHE A 245 19.62 -2.52 -3.00
C PHE A 245 18.86 -3.38 -1.99
N THR A 246 17.76 -3.97 -2.43
CA THR A 246 17.01 -4.92 -1.62
C THR A 246 17.79 -6.23 -1.49
N LEU A 247 18.00 -6.68 -0.26
CA LEU A 247 18.70 -7.93 0.05
C LEU A 247 17.75 -9.12 -0.15
N ASN A 248 17.57 -9.50 -1.42
CA ASN A 248 16.62 -10.52 -1.86
C ASN A 248 16.65 -11.83 -1.04
N TYR A 249 17.83 -12.33 -0.66
CA TYR A 249 17.94 -13.57 0.14
C TYR A 249 17.36 -13.45 1.57
N ALA A 250 17.25 -12.23 2.08
CA ALA A 250 16.79 -11.94 3.42
C ALA A 250 15.31 -11.51 3.48
N VAL A 251 14.67 -11.27 2.33
CA VAL A 251 13.25 -10.91 2.29
C VAL A 251 12.40 -12.06 2.83
N LYS A 252 11.44 -11.73 3.69
CA LYS A 252 10.43 -12.68 4.20
C LYS A 252 9.05 -12.16 3.87
N ARG A 253 8.19 -13.06 3.37
CA ARG A 253 6.83 -12.77 2.93
C ARG A 253 5.83 -13.57 3.77
N ILE A 254 4.73 -12.92 4.10
CA ILE A 254 3.51 -13.49 4.66
C ILE A 254 2.44 -13.36 3.56
N ASP A 255 1.75 -14.45 3.23
CA ASP A 255 0.69 -14.46 2.21
C ASP A 255 -0.64 -13.95 2.76
N LEU A 256 -0.56 -12.88 3.55
CA LEU A 256 -1.69 -12.21 4.17
C LEU A 256 -1.57 -10.70 3.94
N GLY A 257 -2.61 -10.11 3.39
CA GLY A 257 -2.73 -8.68 3.15
C GLY A 257 -4.18 -8.23 3.29
N GLY A 258 -4.46 -6.96 2.98
CA GLY A 258 -5.77 -6.36 3.15
C GLY A 258 -6.94 -7.15 2.52
N LYS A 259 -6.74 -7.81 1.37
CA LYS A 259 -7.75 -8.65 0.70
C LYS A 259 -8.20 -9.83 1.57
N ALA A 260 -7.25 -10.51 2.20
CA ALA A 260 -7.53 -11.65 3.07
C ALA A 260 -8.29 -11.20 4.32
N LEU A 261 -7.90 -10.05 4.88
CA LEU A 261 -8.59 -9.43 6.02
C LEU A 261 -10.04 -9.06 5.67
N THR A 262 -10.27 -8.40 4.53
CA THR A 262 -11.61 -8.04 4.05
C THR A 262 -12.47 -9.30 3.81
N ASN A 263 -11.89 -10.35 3.22
CA ASN A 263 -12.61 -11.62 3.03
C ASN A 263 -12.98 -12.29 4.35
N TYR A 264 -12.08 -12.30 5.33
CA TYR A 264 -12.37 -12.84 6.64
C TYR A 264 -13.47 -12.04 7.36
N LEU A 265 -13.44 -10.70 7.26
CA LEU A 265 -14.51 -9.85 7.79
C LEU A 265 -15.87 -10.20 7.16
N LYS A 266 -15.91 -10.40 5.83
CA LYS A 266 -17.11 -10.82 5.10
C LYS A 266 -17.67 -12.13 5.64
N GLU A 267 -16.82 -13.12 5.84
CA GLU A 267 -17.24 -14.43 6.36
C GLU A 267 -17.80 -14.31 7.78
N LEU A 268 -17.13 -13.55 8.67
CA LEU A 268 -17.59 -13.35 10.05
C LEU A 268 -18.96 -12.67 10.12
N VAL A 269 -19.14 -11.57 9.37
CA VAL A 269 -20.41 -10.82 9.36
C VAL A 269 -21.52 -11.64 8.71
N SER A 270 -21.22 -12.31 7.59
CA SER A 270 -22.17 -13.17 6.86
C SER A 270 -22.63 -14.37 7.67
N TYR A 271 -21.75 -14.93 8.50
CA TYR A 271 -22.10 -16.04 9.37
C TYR A 271 -23.00 -15.62 10.54
N ARG A 272 -22.75 -14.44 11.15
CA ARG A 272 -23.45 -14.01 12.37
C ARG A 272 -24.71 -13.19 12.14
N SER A 273 -24.76 -12.42 11.06
CA SER A 273 -25.73 -11.33 10.89
C SER A 273 -26.39 -11.36 9.52
N ILE A 274 -25.87 -10.56 8.58
CA ILE A 274 -26.37 -10.34 7.24
C ILE A 274 -25.37 -10.88 6.21
N ASN A 275 -25.86 -11.48 5.13
CA ASN A 275 -24.98 -11.97 4.06
C ASN A 275 -24.39 -10.81 3.26
N VAL A 276 -23.08 -10.59 3.40
CA VAL A 276 -22.30 -9.51 2.76
C VAL A 276 -21.19 -10.07 1.87
N MET A 277 -21.28 -11.33 1.45
CA MET A 277 -20.22 -12.00 0.68
C MET A 277 -19.91 -11.30 -0.66
N ASP A 278 -20.93 -10.73 -1.30
CA ASP A 278 -20.82 -9.98 -2.55
C ASP A 278 -20.50 -8.49 -2.33
N GLU A 279 -20.50 -8.00 -1.09
CA GLU A 279 -20.31 -6.60 -0.73
C GLU A 279 -18.84 -6.25 -0.44
N THR A 280 -17.96 -6.49 -1.42
CA THR A 280 -16.51 -6.40 -1.18
C THR A 280 -16.04 -4.98 -0.86
N PHE A 281 -16.49 -3.95 -1.58
CA PHE A 281 -16.07 -2.55 -1.32
C PHE A 281 -16.66 -2.01 -0.02
N LEU A 282 -17.91 -2.36 0.27
CA LEU A 282 -18.56 -1.98 1.51
C LEU A 282 -17.78 -2.54 2.71
N MET A 283 -17.39 -3.82 2.64
CA MET A 283 -16.67 -4.46 3.73
C MET A 283 -15.21 -4.01 3.83
N ASP A 284 -14.63 -3.53 2.74
CA ASP A 284 -13.33 -2.84 2.75
C ASP A 284 -13.42 -1.49 3.48
N ASP A 285 -14.46 -0.68 3.19
CA ASP A 285 -14.74 0.58 3.87
C ASP A 285 -15.05 0.38 5.37
N VAL A 286 -15.83 -0.64 5.70
CA VAL A 286 -16.10 -1.06 7.10
C VAL A 286 -14.81 -1.43 7.81
N LYS A 287 -13.92 -2.20 7.15
CA LYS A 287 -12.61 -2.57 7.71
C LYS A 287 -11.78 -1.33 8.00
N GLU A 288 -11.65 -0.42 7.04
CA GLU A 288 -10.84 0.79 7.18
C GLU A 288 -11.37 1.75 8.25
N LYS A 289 -12.70 1.89 8.37
CA LYS A 289 -13.32 2.79 9.36
C LYS A 289 -13.38 2.23 10.78
N LEU A 290 -13.61 0.93 10.93
CA LEU A 290 -13.97 0.34 12.22
C LEU A 290 -12.93 -0.59 12.81
N CYS A 291 -12.03 -1.17 12.01
CA CYS A 291 -11.04 -2.09 12.53
C CYS A 291 -9.80 -1.35 13.08
N PHE A 292 -9.16 -1.96 14.07
CA PHE A 292 -7.96 -1.42 14.72
C PHE A 292 -7.12 -2.56 15.30
N VAL A 293 -5.85 -2.29 15.61
CA VAL A 293 -4.98 -3.28 16.23
C VAL A 293 -5.13 -3.23 17.75
N SER A 294 -5.45 -4.38 18.36
CA SER A 294 -5.52 -4.50 19.81
C SER A 294 -4.11 -4.47 20.42
N LEU A 295 -4.01 -3.85 21.61
CA LEU A 295 -2.79 -3.88 22.41
C LEU A 295 -2.78 -5.03 23.43
N ASP A 296 -3.94 -5.54 23.81
CA ASP A 296 -4.09 -6.62 24.77
C ASP A 296 -5.34 -7.41 24.37
N VAL A 297 -5.14 -8.43 23.54
CA VAL A 297 -6.24 -9.23 22.96
C VAL A 297 -7.09 -9.89 24.05
N PRO A 298 -6.53 -10.54 25.09
CA PRO A 298 -7.32 -11.08 26.19
C PRO A 298 -8.20 -10.05 26.91
N ARG A 299 -7.66 -8.87 27.22
CA ARG A 299 -8.42 -7.78 27.85
C ARG A 299 -9.56 -7.30 26.96
N ASP A 300 -9.27 -7.10 25.68
CA ASP A 300 -10.22 -6.54 24.72
C ASP A 300 -11.34 -7.56 24.41
N LEU A 301 -11.03 -8.86 24.39
CA LEU A 301 -12.03 -9.93 24.40
C LEU A 301 -12.92 -9.88 25.65
N GLY A 302 -12.35 -9.55 26.82
CA GLY A 302 -13.12 -9.35 28.05
C GLY A 302 -14.11 -8.20 27.95
N ILE A 303 -13.71 -7.07 27.35
CA ILE A 303 -14.59 -5.92 27.09
C ILE A 303 -15.66 -6.28 26.06
N ALA A 304 -15.28 -6.94 24.96
CA ALA A 304 -16.17 -7.32 23.87
C ALA A 304 -17.28 -8.30 24.30
N ARG A 305 -17.07 -9.07 25.39
CA ARG A 305 -18.08 -9.98 25.97
C ARG A 305 -19.15 -9.27 26.78
N LYS A 306 -18.92 -8.01 27.19
CA LYS A 306 -19.91 -7.22 27.95
C LYS A 306 -21.14 -6.93 27.08
N ARG A 307 -22.26 -6.60 27.73
CA ARG A 307 -23.54 -6.30 27.06
C ARG A 307 -23.86 -4.81 27.12
N GLY A 308 -24.69 -4.36 26.20
CA GLY A 308 -25.21 -2.99 26.20
C GLY A 308 -24.12 -1.92 26.15
N LYS A 309 -24.28 -0.86 26.95
CA LYS A 309 -23.39 0.30 26.98
C LYS A 309 -21.99 0.00 27.52
N ASP A 310 -21.81 -1.09 28.27
CA ASP A 310 -20.51 -1.49 28.81
C ASP A 310 -19.58 -2.10 27.75
N ASN A 311 -20.12 -2.48 26.60
CA ASN A 311 -19.34 -2.97 25.46
C ASN A 311 -18.86 -1.80 24.61
N LEU A 312 -17.74 -1.21 25.02
CA LEU A 312 -17.11 -0.09 24.33
C LEU A 312 -16.61 -0.43 22.91
N LEU A 313 -16.57 -1.72 22.57
CA LEU A 313 -16.09 -2.22 21.29
C LEU A 313 -17.24 -2.42 20.29
N ARG A 314 -18.50 -2.44 20.75
CA ARG A 314 -19.67 -2.55 19.90
C ARG A 314 -19.84 -1.30 19.05
N CYS A 315 -19.91 -1.48 17.74
CA CYS A 315 -20.26 -0.44 16.78
C CYS A 315 -21.30 -0.95 15.81
N THR A 316 -22.26 -0.09 15.47
CA THR A 316 -23.29 -0.39 14.48
C THR A 316 -22.93 0.29 13.16
N TYR A 317 -22.92 -0.50 12.09
CA TYR A 317 -22.77 -0.01 10.72
C TYR A 317 -24.11 -0.12 9.98
N VAL A 318 -24.54 0.98 9.36
CA VAL A 318 -25.78 1.07 8.59
C VAL A 318 -25.45 0.85 7.12
N LEU A 319 -26.12 -0.12 6.50
CA LEU A 319 -25.98 -0.42 5.08
C LEU A 319 -26.62 0.68 4.22
N PRO A 320 -26.10 0.93 3.01
CA PRO A 320 -26.81 1.75 2.03
C PRO A 320 -28.16 1.12 1.69
N ASP A 321 -29.21 1.93 1.66
CA ASP A 321 -30.58 1.49 1.30
C ASP A 321 -30.97 1.87 -0.14
N GLY A 322 -30.11 2.61 -0.84
CA GLY A 322 -30.31 3.05 -2.22
C GLY A 322 -31.37 4.14 -2.40
N VAL A 323 -32.00 4.60 -1.32
CA VAL A 323 -33.07 5.61 -1.36
C VAL A 323 -32.71 6.81 -0.50
N THR A 324 -32.42 6.59 0.79
CA THR A 324 -32.07 7.65 1.74
C THR A 324 -30.55 7.77 1.90
N HIS A 325 -29.85 6.65 1.83
CA HIS A 325 -28.40 6.54 1.97
C HIS A 325 -27.84 5.72 0.80
N THR A 326 -27.12 6.38 -0.09
CA THR A 326 -26.41 5.75 -1.20
C THR A 326 -25.06 5.15 -0.78
N LYS A 327 -24.57 5.48 0.42
CA LYS A 327 -23.37 4.91 1.04
C LYS A 327 -23.67 4.49 2.47
N GLY A 328 -23.06 3.40 2.90
CA GLY A 328 -23.13 2.98 4.30
C GLY A 328 -22.35 3.92 5.21
N PHE A 329 -22.68 3.91 6.50
CA PHE A 329 -22.05 4.79 7.48
C PHE A 329 -22.07 4.17 8.88
N VAL A 330 -21.17 4.67 9.74
CA VAL A 330 -21.13 4.30 11.16
C VAL A 330 -22.20 5.08 11.90
N LYS A 331 -23.09 4.36 12.61
CA LYS A 331 -24.25 4.96 13.28
C LYS A 331 -23.86 5.97 14.38
N ASP A 332 -22.81 5.67 15.12
CA ASP A 332 -22.24 6.52 16.17
C ASP A 332 -20.70 6.52 16.02
N PRO A 333 -20.14 7.47 15.25
CA PRO A 333 -18.69 7.56 15.04
C PRO A 333 -17.91 7.80 16.33
N ASP A 334 -18.47 8.60 17.25
CA ASP A 334 -17.82 8.91 18.52
C ASP A 334 -17.70 7.65 19.37
N GLN A 335 -18.76 6.83 19.45
CA GLN A 335 -18.71 5.53 20.10
C GLN A 335 -17.63 4.62 19.50
N ALA A 336 -17.45 4.63 18.17
CA ALA A 336 -16.43 3.84 17.52
C ALA A 336 -15.00 4.24 17.91
N GLN A 337 -14.78 5.53 18.18
CA GLN A 337 -13.50 6.11 18.58
C GLN A 337 -13.27 6.09 20.09
N ARG A 338 -14.32 6.00 20.92
CA ARG A 338 -14.21 6.00 22.40
C ARG A 338 -13.18 5.01 22.92
N TYR A 339 -13.13 3.80 22.35
CA TYR A 339 -12.16 2.79 22.77
C TYR A 339 -10.71 3.19 22.41
N LEU A 340 -10.50 3.81 21.24
CA LEU A 340 -9.18 4.27 20.80
C LEU A 340 -8.65 5.43 21.64
N GLY A 341 -9.54 6.26 22.19
CA GLY A 341 -9.20 7.34 23.11
C GLY A 341 -8.85 6.90 24.54
N LEU A 342 -9.05 5.63 24.90
CA LEU A 342 -8.67 5.12 26.22
C LEU A 342 -7.16 4.97 26.32
N THR A 343 -6.55 5.68 27.27
CA THR A 343 -5.15 5.45 27.68
C THR A 343 -5.01 4.09 28.35
N GLU A 344 -3.86 3.44 28.16
CA GLU A 344 -3.56 2.15 28.78
C GLU A 344 -3.70 2.24 30.31
N GLY A 345 -4.61 1.42 30.88
CA GLY A 345 -4.86 1.36 32.32
C GLY A 345 -6.14 2.08 32.80
N ALA A 346 -6.85 2.80 31.94
CA ALA A 346 -8.15 3.36 32.30
C ALA A 346 -9.21 2.25 32.39
N SER A 347 -9.86 2.13 33.55
CA SER A 347 -11.00 1.21 33.72
C SER A 347 -12.20 1.72 32.91
N PRO A 348 -12.94 0.84 32.19
CA PRO A 348 -14.21 1.19 31.55
C PRO A 348 -15.23 1.83 32.51
N SER A 349 -15.10 1.59 33.83
CA SER A 349 -15.98 2.14 34.86
C SER A 349 -15.81 3.65 35.12
N GLN A 350 -14.79 4.31 34.57
CA GLN A 350 -14.58 5.76 34.76
C GLN A 350 -15.30 6.63 33.72
N LEU A 351 -15.75 6.06 32.59
CA LEU A 351 -16.45 6.83 31.54
C LEU A 351 -17.97 6.88 31.70
N GLY A 352 -18.56 6.09 32.59
CA GLY A 352 -20.01 6.11 32.82
C GLY A 352 -20.54 7.32 33.60
N ALA A 353 -19.69 8.27 33.99
CA ALA A 353 -20.03 9.32 34.96
C ALA A 353 -19.94 10.77 34.41
N LYS A 354 -19.67 10.97 33.12
CA LYS A 354 -19.67 12.33 32.53
C LYS A 354 -20.36 12.33 31.17
N GLU A 355 -21.67 12.51 31.24
CA GLU A 355 -22.52 13.38 30.40
C GLU A 355 -23.95 12.83 30.45
N ASP A 356 -24.66 13.19 31.52
CA ASP A 356 -26.12 13.16 31.55
C ASP A 356 -26.62 14.29 30.64
N VAL A 357 -26.74 14.01 29.34
CA VAL A 357 -27.61 14.79 28.45
C VAL A 357 -28.65 13.85 27.87
N ASP A 358 -29.89 14.19 28.20
CA ASP A 358 -31.16 13.50 28.01
C ASP A 358 -31.32 12.84 26.63
N HIS A 359 -31.13 11.52 26.55
CA HIS A 359 -31.63 10.70 25.45
C HIS A 359 -32.48 9.57 26.04
N SER A 360 -33.77 9.67 25.71
CA SER A 360 -34.87 8.79 26.10
C SER A 360 -34.49 7.32 26.21
N GLU A 361 -34.73 6.76 27.39
CA GLU A 361 -34.52 5.35 27.73
C GLU A 361 -35.26 4.40 26.78
N VAL A 362 -34.55 3.78 25.84
CA VAL A 362 -35.04 2.56 25.19
C VAL A 362 -34.67 1.39 26.09
N LYS A 363 -35.65 0.88 26.84
CA LYS A 363 -35.55 -0.36 27.62
C LYS A 363 -35.30 -1.54 26.67
N GLU A 364 -34.05 -2.00 26.55
CA GLU A 364 -33.77 -3.29 25.93
C GLU A 364 -34.11 -4.43 26.90
N ASN A 365 -35.19 -5.15 26.62
CA ASN A 365 -35.60 -6.35 27.35
C ASN A 365 -34.52 -7.44 27.24
N THR A 366 -34.08 -7.94 28.39
CA THR A 366 -32.92 -8.81 28.59
C THR A 366 -33.12 -10.29 28.24
N ASN A 367 -34.17 -10.65 27.49
CA ASN A 367 -34.53 -12.06 27.24
C ASN A 367 -34.55 -12.51 25.78
N ASP A 368 -34.18 -11.66 24.82
CA ASP A 368 -34.11 -12.12 23.45
C ASP A 368 -32.75 -12.76 23.15
N ARG A 369 -32.71 -14.10 23.06
CA ARG A 369 -31.95 -14.74 21.99
C ARG A 369 -32.57 -14.26 20.67
N LYS A 370 -32.25 -13.03 20.28
CA LYS A 370 -32.87 -12.32 19.15
C LYS A 370 -32.58 -13.12 17.90
N ILE A 371 -33.64 -13.73 17.36
CA ILE A 371 -33.76 -13.98 15.92
C ILE A 371 -33.24 -12.71 15.25
N THR A 372 -32.18 -12.85 14.45
CA THR A 372 -31.63 -11.73 13.67
C THR A 372 -32.78 -11.13 12.89
N ASP A 373 -33.16 -9.91 13.23
CA ASP A 373 -34.20 -9.20 12.51
C ASP A 373 -33.63 -8.82 11.15
N LEU A 374 -33.86 -9.67 10.16
CA LEU A 374 -33.42 -9.50 8.77
C LEU A 374 -34.00 -8.23 8.11
N THR A 375 -34.91 -7.51 8.80
CA THR A 375 -35.45 -6.23 8.35
C THR A 375 -34.55 -5.04 8.69
N LYS A 376 -33.55 -5.22 9.55
CA LYS A 376 -32.59 -4.17 9.87
C LYS A 376 -31.50 -4.06 8.80
N ASN A 377 -31.47 -2.94 8.08
CA ASN A 377 -30.34 -2.52 7.22
C ASN A 377 -29.12 -2.07 8.05
N GLU A 378 -28.80 -2.77 9.15
CA GLU A 378 -27.65 -2.48 10.00
C GLU A 378 -27.09 -3.77 10.60
N PHE A 379 -25.78 -3.79 10.86
CA PHE A 379 -25.13 -4.89 11.57
C PHE A 379 -24.16 -4.35 12.62
N ASP A 380 -23.96 -5.14 13.67
CA ASP A 380 -23.07 -4.80 14.76
C ASP A 380 -21.72 -5.52 14.60
N LEU A 381 -20.63 -4.78 14.74
CA LEU A 381 -19.30 -5.31 14.92
C LEU A 381 -18.85 -5.16 16.37
N THR A 382 -18.17 -6.18 16.88
CA THR A 382 -17.66 -6.24 18.24
C THR A 382 -16.19 -6.68 18.21
N ASN A 383 -15.91 -7.95 18.49
CA ASN A 383 -14.57 -8.51 18.51
C ASN A 383 -13.93 -8.60 17.11
N GLU A 384 -14.72 -8.62 16.04
CA GLU A 384 -14.25 -8.61 14.65
C GLU A 384 -13.34 -7.42 14.37
N ARG A 385 -13.61 -6.27 15.01
CA ARG A 385 -12.88 -5.02 14.80
C ARG A 385 -11.38 -5.13 15.10
N PHE A 386 -10.99 -5.98 16.05
CA PHE A 386 -9.58 -6.18 16.38
C PHE A 386 -9.06 -7.58 16.08
N LEU A 387 -9.93 -8.59 16.03
CA LEU A 387 -9.53 -9.94 15.64
C LEU A 387 -9.21 -10.06 14.15
N VAL A 388 -9.80 -9.23 13.29
CA VAL A 388 -9.46 -9.25 11.86
C VAL A 388 -8.02 -8.77 11.64
N PRO A 389 -7.59 -7.58 12.10
CA PRO A 389 -6.18 -7.16 12.03
C PRO A 389 -5.22 -8.07 12.80
N GLU A 390 -5.68 -8.75 13.85
CA GLU A 390 -4.85 -9.70 14.62
C GLU A 390 -4.24 -10.80 13.77
N MET A 391 -4.86 -11.16 12.64
CA MET A 391 -4.36 -12.19 11.72
C MET A 391 -3.00 -11.84 11.09
N LEU A 392 -2.59 -10.56 11.09
CA LEU A 392 -1.23 -10.17 10.68
C LEU A 392 -0.17 -10.53 11.73
N PHE A 393 -0.55 -10.57 13.01
CA PHE A 393 0.32 -10.89 14.15
C PHE A 393 0.26 -12.37 14.49
N HIS A 394 -0.91 -13.01 14.33
CA HIS A 394 -1.11 -14.43 14.58
C HIS A 394 -1.84 -15.13 13.40
N PRO A 395 -1.17 -15.37 12.25
CA PRO A 395 -1.80 -16.04 11.10
C PRO A 395 -2.28 -17.47 11.37
N ALA A 396 -1.71 -18.14 12.38
CA ALA A 396 -2.07 -19.49 12.78
C ALA A 396 -3.55 -19.62 13.18
N ASP A 397 -4.16 -18.57 13.69
CA ASP A 397 -5.57 -18.53 14.07
C ASP A 397 -6.51 -18.64 12.85
N LEU A 398 -6.02 -18.28 11.66
CA LEU A 398 -6.72 -18.47 10.37
C LEU A 398 -6.45 -19.86 9.77
N GLY A 399 -5.75 -20.75 10.49
CA GLY A 399 -5.29 -22.04 9.99
C GLY A 399 -4.10 -21.94 9.02
N MET A 400 -3.45 -20.78 8.93
CA MET A 400 -2.25 -20.60 8.11
C MET A 400 -1.00 -20.96 8.90
N ASN A 401 -0.21 -21.91 8.41
CA ASN A 401 1.09 -22.26 9.00
C ASN A 401 2.18 -21.24 8.60
N GLN A 402 2.00 -19.97 8.97
CA GLN A 402 2.93 -18.87 8.70
C GLN A 402 3.26 -18.11 9.99
N ALA A 403 4.45 -17.53 10.03
CA ALA A 403 4.91 -16.70 11.14
C ALA A 403 4.16 -15.36 11.17
N GLY A 404 3.95 -14.82 12.37
CA GLY A 404 3.46 -13.46 12.56
C GLY A 404 4.43 -12.39 12.07
N LEU A 405 3.96 -11.15 11.98
CA LEU A 405 4.74 -10.02 11.48
C LEU A 405 6.06 -9.80 12.24
N ALA A 406 6.04 -9.83 13.58
CA ALA A 406 7.24 -9.62 14.39
C ALA A 406 8.29 -10.72 14.16
N GLU A 407 7.87 -11.98 14.13
CA GLU A 407 8.77 -13.11 13.82
C GLU A 407 9.30 -13.04 12.38
N CYS A 408 8.46 -12.62 11.42
CA CYS A 408 8.86 -12.40 10.03
C CYS A 408 10.00 -11.38 9.92
N ILE A 409 9.89 -10.26 10.66
CA ILE A 409 10.94 -9.23 10.77
C ILE A 409 12.22 -9.83 11.35
N VAL A 410 12.14 -10.53 12.48
CA VAL A 410 13.33 -11.14 13.12
C VAL A 410 14.01 -12.14 12.18
N ARG A 411 13.24 -12.98 11.48
CA ARG A 411 13.77 -13.91 10.48
C ARG A 411 14.42 -13.19 9.29
N ALA A 412 13.89 -12.05 8.86
CA ALA A 412 14.48 -11.24 7.80
C ALA A 412 15.83 -10.68 8.24
N VAL A 413 15.90 -10.05 9.42
CA VAL A 413 17.14 -9.48 9.97
C VAL A 413 18.18 -10.57 10.24
N ASN A 414 17.79 -11.69 10.84
CA ASN A 414 18.70 -12.82 11.11
C ASN A 414 19.26 -13.47 9.84
N SER A 415 18.62 -13.28 8.68
CA SER A 415 19.16 -13.73 7.40
C SER A 415 20.27 -12.81 6.87
N CYS A 416 20.38 -11.58 7.38
CA CYS A 416 21.44 -10.64 7.05
C CYS A 416 22.70 -10.86 7.89
N HIS A 417 23.82 -10.27 7.43
CA HIS A 417 25.07 -10.28 8.18
C HIS A 417 24.90 -9.63 9.56
N PRO A 418 25.47 -10.18 10.66
CA PRO A 418 25.27 -9.68 12.02
C PRO A 418 25.57 -8.19 12.25
N HIS A 419 26.50 -7.62 11.47
CA HIS A 419 26.83 -6.19 11.56
C HIS A 419 25.71 -5.27 11.06
N LEU A 420 24.76 -5.79 10.27
CA LEU A 420 23.62 -5.03 9.77
C LEU A 420 22.45 -5.03 10.76
N HIS A 421 22.40 -5.99 11.69
CA HIS A 421 21.27 -6.16 12.61
C HIS A 421 20.92 -4.89 13.39
N PRO A 422 21.86 -4.22 14.12
CA PRO A 422 21.51 -3.03 14.88
C PRO A 422 20.96 -1.91 14.00
N VAL A 423 21.54 -1.70 12.81
CA VAL A 423 21.12 -0.64 11.88
C VAL A 423 19.75 -0.93 11.26
N LEU A 424 19.46 -2.21 10.97
CA LEU A 424 18.16 -2.63 10.43
C LEU A 424 17.04 -2.39 11.45
N TYR A 425 17.28 -2.68 12.74
CA TYR A 425 16.31 -2.40 13.81
C TYR A 425 16.16 -0.90 14.11
N GLU A 426 17.21 -0.10 13.93
CA GLU A 426 17.17 1.36 14.10
C GLU A 426 16.41 2.09 12.96
N SER A 427 16.10 1.41 11.86
CA SER A 427 15.39 2.01 10.73
C SER A 427 14.41 1.03 10.11
N ILE A 428 13.32 0.73 10.83
CA ILE A 428 12.18 -0.03 10.31
C ILE A 428 11.19 0.93 9.67
N ILE A 429 11.00 0.87 8.36
CA ILE A 429 10.08 1.72 7.60
C ILE A 429 8.79 0.95 7.36
N LEU A 430 7.65 1.47 7.83
CA LEU A 430 6.34 0.91 7.54
C LEU A 430 5.76 1.53 6.27
N THR A 431 5.26 0.68 5.39
CA THR A 431 4.52 1.09 4.18
C THR A 431 3.37 0.13 3.87
N GLY A 432 2.49 0.53 2.96
CA GLY A 432 1.30 -0.25 2.58
C GLY A 432 0.06 0.04 3.43
N GLY A 433 -1.11 -0.07 2.81
CA GLY A 433 -2.37 0.39 3.41
C GLY A 433 -2.80 -0.36 4.67
N SER A 434 -2.37 -1.60 4.89
CA SER A 434 -2.72 -2.34 6.12
C SER A 434 -1.94 -1.84 7.34
N THR A 435 -0.90 -1.02 7.17
CA THR A 435 -0.19 -0.37 8.29
C THR A 435 -0.97 0.81 8.87
N LEU A 436 -2.03 1.27 8.19
CA LEU A 436 -2.85 2.41 8.60
C LEU A 436 -3.85 2.07 9.72
N PHE A 437 -3.96 0.81 10.13
CA PHE A 437 -4.81 0.47 11.28
C PHE A 437 -4.35 1.24 12.52
N PRO A 438 -5.27 1.81 13.30
CA PRO A 438 -4.92 2.47 14.56
C PRO A 438 -4.13 1.53 15.49
N ARG A 439 -3.08 2.07 16.12
CA ARG A 439 -2.15 1.37 17.04
C ARG A 439 -1.30 0.26 16.42
N PHE A 440 -1.21 0.20 15.07
CA PHE A 440 -0.40 -0.82 14.39
C PHE A 440 1.09 -0.73 14.76
N SER A 441 1.69 0.46 14.73
CA SER A 441 3.09 0.69 15.08
C SER A 441 3.38 0.34 16.54
N GLU A 442 2.53 0.81 17.47
CA GLU A 442 2.64 0.53 18.91
C GLU A 442 2.58 -0.98 19.21
N ARG A 443 1.64 -1.70 18.58
CA ARG A 443 1.55 -3.16 18.71
C ARG A 443 2.82 -3.84 18.19
N LEU A 444 3.27 -3.44 16.99
CA LEU A 444 4.44 -4.02 16.37
C LEU A 444 5.69 -3.81 17.21
N GLU A 445 5.89 -2.61 17.76
CA GLU A 445 7.01 -2.33 18.67
C GLU A 445 6.96 -3.21 19.91
N ARG A 446 5.79 -3.35 20.54
CA ARG A 446 5.64 -4.20 21.73
C ARG A 446 5.91 -5.67 21.46
N GLU A 447 5.50 -6.20 20.30
CA GLU A 447 5.80 -7.59 19.94
C GLU A 447 7.25 -7.80 19.51
N LEU A 448 7.83 -6.82 18.83
CA LEU A 448 9.19 -6.93 18.32
C LEU A 448 10.22 -6.80 19.45
N ARG A 449 9.99 -5.88 20.40
CA ARG A 449 10.94 -5.61 21.48
C ARG A 449 11.44 -6.85 22.24
N PRO A 450 10.59 -7.78 22.72
CA PRO A 450 11.06 -8.97 23.43
C PRO A 450 11.84 -9.97 22.55
N LEU A 451 11.76 -9.84 21.23
CA LEU A 451 12.47 -10.70 20.27
C LEU A 451 13.82 -10.12 19.84
N VAL A 452 14.10 -8.85 20.20
CA VAL A 452 15.29 -8.12 19.78
C VAL A 452 16.24 -7.96 20.97
N PRO A 453 17.57 -8.16 20.79
CA PRO A 453 18.56 -7.93 21.82
C PRO A 453 18.44 -6.56 22.49
N ASP A 454 18.74 -6.51 23.80
CA ASP A 454 18.45 -5.32 24.59
C ASP A 454 19.28 -4.10 24.19
N ASP A 455 20.47 -4.35 23.66
CA ASP A 455 21.44 -3.37 23.17
C ASP A 455 21.06 -2.75 21.81
N TYR A 456 20.15 -3.37 21.06
CA TYR A 456 19.69 -2.83 19.78
C TYR A 456 18.53 -1.86 20.00
N GLN A 457 18.63 -0.67 19.38
CA GLN A 457 17.54 0.30 19.36
C GLN A 457 16.53 -0.09 18.28
N VAL A 458 15.27 -0.25 18.67
CA VAL A 458 14.16 -0.47 17.74
C VAL A 458 13.51 0.87 17.45
N LYS A 459 13.51 1.28 16.18
CA LYS A 459 12.83 2.50 15.75
C LYS A 459 11.99 2.23 14.51
N ILE A 460 10.69 2.45 14.69
CA ILE A 460 9.68 2.29 13.65
C ILE A 460 9.36 3.67 13.09
N ILE A 461 9.39 3.79 11.76
CA ILE A 461 9.15 5.00 11.00
C ILE A 461 7.89 4.76 10.18
N THR A 462 6.83 5.47 10.55
CA THR A 462 5.57 5.49 9.80
C THR A 462 5.66 6.55 8.71
N GLN A 463 5.23 6.20 7.49
CA GLN A 463 5.02 7.19 6.45
C GLN A 463 3.75 7.98 6.79
N GLU A 464 3.91 9.20 7.30
CA GLU A 464 2.81 10.16 7.42
C GLU A 464 2.34 10.58 6.01
N GLU A 465 1.02 10.81 5.84
CA GLU A 465 0.38 11.30 4.60
C GLU A 465 0.89 12.69 4.14
#